data_AF-A0AAD3CQP4-F1
#
_entry.id   AF-A0AAD3CQP4-F1
#
_cell.length_a   1.000
_cell.length_b   1.000
_cell.length_c   1.000
_cell.angle_alpha   90.00
_cell.angle_beta   90.00
_cell.angle_gamma   90.00
#
_symmetry.space_group_name_H-M   'P 1'
#
loop_
_entity.id
_entity.type
_entity.pdbx_description
1 polymer ?
#
loop_
_entity_poly.entity_id
_entity_poly.type
_entity_poly.pdbx_seq_one_letter_code
_entity_poly.pdbx_strand_id
1 'polypeptide(L)'
;MDTVDSIDAAIFYSSIGAAVFGLSLIACQTDTMSRRILSPLRLYAKRRREQLHKLESAISESILVIRNHVNEGNMIEARVEKEVIDVLLRKEEIKELAEDICNMKSDDQCAPPVIVGISRDLTIAKDQWHIFLAYPDMPSLQSDGIGKRYRRRVQVPIVEFCEELAKQFERKMTSVALCFIADASSSLASQLFTKILRECRKEFEIPTVQEPAWMFTMALLMRKKSISPEICEKILYSLCRLESYRYELAGMIGKRHRTVTFILPGMGCTNVILPVLQKLFPCERHIFAYDGCISSVQRSLFLNNGGAKNNELPVTATPRGVSSSVPFATLMKDLPSIPTLLSKLDNKTAGIVEAWMSSVDTLICLKDNERANMYTPFVCRMEYLFMSDSKMDSKQSEERRRLALSNVLQYLTGSRSRALDETTMDAAWSVFTDIKKEYDNNVPRYAEVNQALRIAIEDTVFLHKMILLGDKTLPDTVQPRKEWSLKAAKKLTSCACCFPGEDEEEENEDETQEVTPDTSTTGSFASKRDFVDGKTTFAFDPSVFTGIK
;
A
#
# COMPACT_ATOMS: atom_id res chain seq x y z
N MET A 1 4.39 50.67 13.10
CA MET A 1 4.18 49.92 14.34
C MET A 1 4.23 48.45 13.95
N ASP A 2 5.34 48.04 13.30
CA ASP A 2 5.38 46.87 12.39
C ASP A 2 6.69 46.07 12.49
N THR A 3 7.44 46.22 13.58
CA THR A 3 8.73 45.53 13.79
C THR A 3 8.72 44.54 14.95
N VAL A 4 7.63 44.48 15.71
CA VAL A 4 7.52 43.60 16.89
C VAL A 4 7.04 42.19 16.50
N ASP A 5 6.15 42.07 15.52
CA ASP A 5 5.58 40.77 15.09
C ASP A 5 6.57 39.85 14.36
N SER A 6 7.64 40.41 13.75
CA SER A 6 8.67 39.63 13.06
C SER A 6 9.69 38.99 14.01
N ILE A 7 9.87 39.54 15.21
CA ILE A 7 10.85 39.05 16.19
C ILE A 7 10.25 37.91 16.99
N ASP A 8 8.96 37.99 17.35
CA ASP A 8 8.26 36.93 18.07
C ASP A 8 8.08 35.67 17.22
N ALA A 9 7.82 35.82 15.92
CA ALA A 9 7.81 34.69 14.99
C ALA A 9 9.20 34.01 14.89
N ALA A 10 10.28 34.79 14.78
CA ALA A 10 11.65 34.26 14.71
C ALA A 10 12.09 33.56 16.02
N ILE A 11 11.65 34.07 17.18
CA ILE A 11 11.90 33.44 18.48
C ILE A 11 11.08 32.15 18.64
N PHE A 12 9.85 32.10 18.13
CA PHE A 12 9.02 30.89 18.15
C PHE A 12 9.56 29.78 17.22
N TYR A 13 10.02 30.12 16.01
CA TYR A 13 10.63 29.15 15.09
C TYR A 13 12.03 28.70 15.55
N SER A 14 12.83 29.57 16.16
CA SER A 14 14.14 29.19 16.71
C SER A 14 14.04 28.34 17.98
N SER A 15 13.02 28.54 18.81
CA SER A 15 12.77 27.71 20.00
C SER A 15 12.19 26.33 19.66
N ILE A 16 11.33 26.22 18.64
CA ILE A 16 10.90 24.91 18.09
C ILE A 16 12.09 24.20 17.44
N GLY A 17 12.92 24.91 16.67
CA GLY A 17 14.15 24.37 16.10
C GLY A 17 15.09 23.83 17.17
N ALA A 18 15.40 24.62 18.21
CA ALA A 18 16.27 24.22 19.31
C ALA A 18 15.70 23.05 20.14
N ALA A 19 14.38 23.00 20.35
CA ALA A 19 13.73 21.89 21.04
C ALA A 19 13.77 20.59 20.21
N VAL A 20 13.53 20.66 18.89
CA VAL A 20 13.59 19.51 17.98
C VAL A 20 15.03 19.00 17.83
N PHE A 21 16.03 19.89 17.72
CA PHE A 21 17.45 19.52 17.69
C PHE A 21 17.92 18.95 19.03
N GLY A 22 17.53 19.55 20.15
CA GLY A 22 17.86 19.08 21.51
C GLY A 22 17.27 17.70 21.81
N LEU A 23 15.99 17.49 21.49
CA LEU A 23 15.33 16.19 21.62
C LEU A 23 15.94 15.14 20.68
N SER A 24 16.34 15.52 19.47
CA SER A 24 16.99 14.62 18.51
C SER A 24 18.39 14.19 18.98
N LEU A 25 19.16 15.10 19.59
CA LEU A 25 20.47 14.80 20.19
C LEU A 25 20.34 13.88 21.40
N ILE A 26 19.37 14.14 22.30
CA ILE A 26 19.07 13.28 23.45
C ILE A 26 18.62 11.90 22.95
N ALA A 27 17.75 11.82 21.94
CA ALA A 27 17.32 10.55 21.34
C ALA A 27 18.50 9.76 20.73
N CYS A 28 19.41 10.41 20.00
CA CYS A 28 20.59 9.74 19.43
C CYS A 28 21.58 9.24 20.50
N GLN A 29 21.78 10.01 21.58
CA GLN A 29 22.61 9.60 22.71
C GLN A 29 21.97 8.42 23.45
N THR A 30 20.65 8.45 23.66
CA THR A 30 19.94 7.34 24.32
C THR A 30 19.97 6.05 23.51
N ASP A 31 19.89 6.10 22.18
CA ASP A 31 20.00 4.90 21.33
C ASP A 31 21.41 4.29 21.40
N THR A 32 22.44 5.14 21.32
CA THR A 32 23.84 4.70 21.42
C THR A 32 24.14 4.07 22.79
N MET A 33 23.65 4.67 23.88
CA MET A 33 23.77 4.07 25.22
C MET A 33 22.98 2.76 25.33
N SER A 34 21.76 2.72 24.77
CA SER A 34 20.92 1.53 24.81
C SER A 34 21.58 0.34 24.11
N ARG A 35 22.22 0.57 22.97
CA ARG A 35 22.97 -0.45 22.23
C ARG A 35 24.21 -0.97 22.98
N ARG A 36 24.81 -0.16 23.86
CA ARG A 36 25.95 -0.56 24.70
C ARG A 36 25.54 -1.36 25.94
N ILE A 37 24.37 -1.05 26.49
CA ILE A 37 23.94 -1.57 27.81
C ILE A 37 22.99 -2.76 27.67
N LEU A 38 22.09 -2.75 26.68
CA LEU A 38 21.05 -3.74 26.54
C LEU A 38 21.53 -4.92 25.70
N SER A 39 21.14 -6.13 26.09
CA SER A 39 21.26 -7.30 25.22
C SER A 39 20.42 -7.12 23.94
N PRO A 40 20.75 -7.79 22.82
CA PRO A 40 20.01 -7.67 21.56
C PRO A 40 18.50 -7.89 21.71
N LEU A 41 18.09 -8.86 22.52
CA LEU A 41 16.68 -9.14 22.79
C LEU A 41 15.98 -7.99 23.55
N ARG A 42 16.66 -7.40 24.54
CA ARG A 42 16.12 -6.27 25.31
C ARG A 42 16.05 -5.00 24.45
N LEU A 43 17.07 -4.78 23.61
CA LEU A 43 17.08 -3.68 22.65
C LEU A 43 15.93 -3.83 21.64
N TYR A 44 15.72 -5.03 21.11
CA TYR A 44 14.61 -5.33 20.22
C TYR A 44 13.25 -5.09 20.89
N ALA A 45 13.06 -5.58 22.12
CA ALA A 45 11.83 -5.33 22.88
C ALA A 45 11.59 -3.84 23.17
N LYS A 46 12.64 -3.08 23.51
CA LYS A 46 12.57 -1.62 23.67
C LYS A 46 12.12 -0.94 22.36
N ARG A 47 12.78 -1.27 21.24
CA ARG A 47 12.43 -0.76 19.91
C ARG A 47 10.96 -1.03 19.55
N ARG A 48 10.46 -2.25 19.78
CA ARG A 48 9.06 -2.60 19.47
C ARG A 48 8.05 -1.76 20.27
N ARG A 49 8.38 -1.37 21.51
CA ARG A 49 7.54 -0.45 22.31
C ARG A 49 7.57 0.97 21.75
N GLU A 50 8.75 1.48 21.41
CA GLU A 50 8.89 2.82 20.80
C GLU A 50 8.18 2.90 19.45
N GLN A 51 8.29 1.86 18.63
CA GLN A 51 7.57 1.73 17.37
C GLN A 51 6.05 1.75 17.60
N LEU A 52 5.54 0.98 18.56
CA LEU A 52 4.10 0.98 18.89
C LEU A 52 3.62 2.38 19.30
N HIS A 53 4.36 3.07 20.17
CA HIS A 53 4.05 4.44 20.56
C HIS A 53 4.03 5.37 19.35
N LYS A 54 5.01 5.27 18.43
CA LYS A 54 5.02 6.07 17.19
C LYS A 54 3.81 5.82 16.31
N LEU A 55 3.36 4.57 16.18
CA LEU A 55 2.15 4.23 15.42
C LEU A 55 0.90 4.86 16.05
N GLU A 56 0.77 4.75 17.38
CA GLU A 56 -0.35 5.33 18.12
C GLU A 56 -0.38 6.86 18.01
N SER A 57 0.77 7.52 18.19
CA SER A 57 0.89 8.97 18.02
C SER A 57 0.52 9.41 16.60
N ALA A 58 1.00 8.68 15.57
CA ALA A 58 0.69 9.01 14.18
C ALA A 58 -0.80 8.88 13.84
N ILE A 59 -1.48 7.88 14.42
CA ILE A 59 -2.94 7.73 14.26
C ILE A 59 -3.67 8.89 14.92
N SER A 60 -3.32 9.23 16.16
CA SER A 60 -3.92 10.36 16.87
C SER A 60 -3.72 11.68 16.14
N GLU A 61 -2.52 11.93 15.62
CA GLU A 61 -2.19 13.12 14.82
C GLU A 61 -2.99 13.16 13.51
N SER A 62 -3.07 12.03 12.78
CA SER A 62 -3.84 11.96 11.52
C SER A 62 -5.32 12.26 11.77
N ILE A 63 -5.91 11.67 12.81
CA ILE A 63 -7.32 11.91 13.16
C ILE A 63 -7.53 13.39 13.52
N LEU A 64 -6.62 14.00 14.29
CA LEU A 64 -6.70 15.40 14.67
C LEU A 64 -6.61 16.33 13.44
N VAL A 65 -5.68 16.06 12.53
CA VAL A 65 -5.51 16.82 11.28
C VAL A 65 -6.76 16.73 10.40
N ILE A 66 -7.34 15.53 10.23
CA ILE A 66 -8.56 15.35 9.44
C ILE A 66 -9.74 16.04 10.12
N ARG A 67 -9.89 15.92 11.44
CA ARG A 67 -10.94 16.62 12.20
C ARG A 67 -10.83 18.13 12.07
N ASN A 68 -9.64 18.68 12.26
CA ASN A 68 -9.39 20.12 12.09
C ASN A 68 -9.73 20.58 10.67
N HIS A 69 -9.41 19.78 9.65
CA HIS A 69 -9.79 20.09 8.27
C HIS A 69 -11.31 20.05 8.05
N VAL A 70 -12.01 19.05 8.61
CA VAL A 70 -13.48 18.97 8.60
C VAL A 70 -14.12 20.13 9.38
N ASN A 71 -13.38 20.72 10.31
CA ASN A 71 -13.76 21.89 11.10
C ASN A 71 -13.33 23.24 10.48
N GLU A 72 -12.96 23.26 9.20
CA GLU A 72 -12.53 24.47 8.49
C GLU A 72 -11.29 25.15 9.13
N GLY A 73 -10.43 24.36 9.79
CA GLY A 73 -9.24 24.85 10.49
C GLY A 73 -9.51 25.35 11.91
N ASN A 74 -10.77 25.36 12.37
CA ASN A 74 -11.08 25.69 13.75
C ASN A 74 -10.73 24.49 14.64
N MET A 75 -9.83 24.71 15.62
CA MET A 75 -9.69 23.77 16.72
C MET A 75 -10.95 23.86 17.58
N ILE A 76 -11.85 22.91 17.40
CA ILE A 76 -13.04 22.81 18.24
C ILE A 76 -12.63 22.07 19.52
N GLU A 77 -12.79 22.71 20.67
CA GLU A 77 -12.58 22.03 21.96
C GLU A 77 -13.50 20.80 22.04
N ALA A 78 -13.01 19.69 22.61
CA ALA A 78 -13.75 18.42 22.69
C ALA A 78 -15.15 18.53 23.32
N ARG A 79 -15.41 19.57 24.13
CA ARG A 79 -16.75 19.86 24.69
C ARG A 79 -17.72 20.42 23.65
N VAL A 80 -17.25 21.29 22.77
CA VAL A 80 -18.02 21.88 21.67
C VAL A 80 -18.19 20.90 20.51
N GLU A 81 -17.20 20.00 20.32
CA GLU A 81 -17.26 18.95 19.29
C GLU A 81 -18.49 18.04 19.48
N LYS A 82 -18.89 17.77 20.73
CA LYS A 82 -20.09 16.99 21.07
C LYS A 82 -21.40 17.63 20.65
N GLU A 83 -21.45 18.95 20.53
CA GLU A 83 -22.67 19.67 20.14
C GLU A 83 -22.86 19.69 18.61
N VAL A 84 -21.80 19.35 17.85
CA VAL A 84 -21.77 19.39 16.38
C VAL A 84 -21.74 17.98 15.75
N ILE A 85 -21.48 16.94 16.54
CA ILE A 85 -21.44 15.55 16.08
C ILE A 85 -22.71 14.81 16.52
N ASP A 86 -23.41 14.22 15.54
CA ASP A 86 -24.48 13.27 15.80
C ASP A 86 -23.87 11.94 16.26
N VAL A 87 -23.98 11.64 17.55
CA VAL A 87 -23.56 10.35 18.11
C VAL A 87 -24.73 9.37 18.05
N LEU A 88 -24.68 8.41 17.13
CA LEU A 88 -25.74 7.40 17.00
C LEU A 88 -25.32 6.12 17.70
N LEU A 89 -26.10 5.74 18.72
CA LEU A 89 -25.83 4.54 19.53
C LEU A 89 -26.95 3.50 19.43
N ARG A 90 -28.14 3.88 18.94
CA ARG A 90 -29.25 2.95 18.81
C ARG A 90 -29.09 2.14 17.52
N LYS A 91 -29.38 0.84 17.61
CA LYS A 91 -29.18 -0.10 16.51
C LYS A 91 -30.06 0.26 15.31
N GLU A 92 -31.27 0.74 15.57
CA GLU A 92 -32.23 1.19 14.57
C GLU A 92 -31.68 2.37 13.77
N GLU A 93 -31.13 3.39 14.45
CA GLU A 93 -30.51 4.56 13.81
C GLU A 93 -29.28 4.19 12.98
N ILE A 94 -28.47 3.23 13.47
CA ILE A 94 -27.29 2.74 12.74
C ILE A 94 -27.72 2.01 11.46
N LYS A 95 -28.80 1.21 11.54
CA LYS A 95 -29.35 0.50 10.40
C LYS A 95 -29.95 1.47 9.37
N GLU A 96 -30.72 2.45 9.83
CA GLU A 96 -31.26 3.52 8.99
C GLU A 96 -30.13 4.29 8.29
N LEU A 97 -29.07 4.66 9.00
CA LEU A 97 -27.89 5.31 8.42
C LEU A 97 -27.25 4.47 7.30
N ALA A 98 -27.08 3.16 7.52
CA ALA A 98 -26.50 2.28 6.52
C ALA A 98 -27.39 2.12 5.28
N GLU A 99 -28.71 2.06 5.47
CA GLU A 99 -29.71 2.04 4.40
C GLU A 99 -29.72 3.36 3.62
N ASP A 100 -29.72 4.50 4.31
CA ASP A 100 -29.66 5.83 3.71
C ASP A 100 -28.45 5.98 2.80
N ILE A 101 -27.25 5.63 3.30
CA ILE A 101 -26.01 5.66 2.50
C ILE A 101 -26.16 4.81 1.23
N CYS A 102 -26.67 3.59 1.35
CA CYS A 102 -26.78 2.68 0.21
C CYS A 102 -27.90 3.07 -0.78
N ASN A 103 -28.88 3.84 -0.34
CA ASN A 103 -30.01 4.30 -1.16
C ASN A 103 -29.78 5.68 -1.80
N MET A 104 -28.68 6.37 -1.46
CA MET A 104 -28.31 7.63 -2.10
C MET A 104 -28.20 7.48 -3.62
N LYS A 105 -28.75 8.45 -4.35
CA LYS A 105 -28.69 8.55 -5.81
C LYS A 105 -27.71 9.64 -6.22
N SER A 106 -27.19 9.55 -7.45
CA SER A 106 -26.29 10.57 -8.03
C SER A 106 -26.91 11.97 -8.08
N ASP A 107 -28.23 12.03 -8.16
CA ASP A 107 -29.00 13.27 -8.31
C ASP A 107 -29.40 13.88 -6.97
N ASP A 108 -29.17 13.16 -5.87
CA ASP A 108 -29.39 13.71 -4.54
C ASP A 108 -28.36 14.83 -4.32
N GLN A 109 -28.80 15.98 -3.79
CA GLN A 109 -27.92 17.12 -3.44
C GLN A 109 -26.96 16.81 -2.27
N CYS A 110 -26.73 15.52 -2.00
CA CYS A 110 -26.08 14.96 -0.84
C CYS A 110 -24.88 14.14 -1.29
N ALA A 111 -23.67 14.62 -1.01
CA ALA A 111 -22.49 13.81 -1.23
C ALA A 111 -22.43 12.63 -0.22
N PRO A 112 -21.99 11.44 -0.67
CA PRO A 112 -21.74 10.30 0.22
C PRO A 112 -20.71 10.65 1.30
N PRO A 113 -20.79 10.02 2.48
CA PRO A 113 -19.93 10.36 3.60
C PRO A 113 -18.47 9.99 3.33
N VAL A 114 -17.56 10.85 3.82
CA VAL A 114 -16.12 10.59 3.85
C VAL A 114 -15.76 10.00 5.22
N ILE A 115 -14.88 9.01 5.22
CA ILE A 115 -14.33 8.43 6.45
C ILE A 115 -13.28 9.37 7.02
N VAL A 116 -13.58 9.99 8.16
CA VAL A 116 -12.69 10.92 8.85
C VAL A 116 -11.63 10.17 9.64
N GLY A 117 -12.02 9.06 10.28
CA GLY A 117 -11.11 8.25 11.06
C GLY A 117 -11.81 7.27 11.97
N ILE A 118 -11.00 6.46 12.65
CA ILE A 118 -11.45 5.47 13.63
C ILE A 118 -10.76 5.81 14.95
N SER A 119 -11.53 6.05 16.01
CA SER A 119 -10.98 6.36 17.33
C SER A 119 -11.81 5.70 18.43
N ARG A 120 -11.19 5.51 19.59
CA ARG A 120 -11.95 5.33 20.83
C ARG A 120 -12.57 6.66 21.20
N ASP A 121 -13.83 6.63 21.59
CA ASP A 121 -14.45 7.79 22.20
C ASP A 121 -14.26 7.71 23.71
N LEU A 122 -13.43 8.60 24.26
CA LEU A 122 -13.19 8.69 25.70
C LEU A 122 -14.38 9.27 26.46
N THR A 123 -15.35 9.82 25.74
CA THR A 123 -16.46 10.58 26.30
C THR A 123 -17.74 9.76 26.45
N ILE A 124 -17.80 8.59 25.81
CA ILE A 124 -18.84 7.59 26.00
C ILE A 124 -18.28 6.54 26.96
N ALA A 125 -19.03 6.20 28.02
CA ALA A 125 -18.56 5.35 29.12
C ALA A 125 -18.17 3.90 28.72
N LYS A 126 -18.27 3.53 27.44
CA LYS A 126 -17.91 2.22 26.91
C LYS A 126 -16.59 2.33 26.16
N ASP A 127 -15.65 1.42 26.45
CA ASP A 127 -14.37 1.27 25.72
C ASP A 127 -14.60 0.69 24.30
N GLN A 128 -15.36 1.42 23.49
CA GLN A 128 -15.82 1.01 22.16
C GLN A 128 -15.17 1.89 21.08
N TRP A 129 -14.78 1.23 19.98
CA TRP A 129 -14.24 1.91 18.80
C TRP A 129 -15.37 2.49 17.96
N HIS A 130 -15.20 3.73 17.54
CA HIS A 130 -16.16 4.46 16.71
C HIS A 130 -15.52 4.86 15.39
N ILE A 131 -16.34 4.90 14.35
CA ILE A 131 -15.99 5.51 13.08
C ILE A 131 -16.62 6.91 13.01
N PHE A 132 -15.83 7.86 12.53
CA PHE A 132 -16.23 9.24 12.32
C PHE A 132 -16.47 9.45 10.83
N LEU A 133 -17.67 9.90 10.49
CA LEU A 133 -18.12 10.17 9.13
C LEU A 133 -18.46 11.65 8.98
N ALA A 134 -18.09 12.24 7.85
CA ALA A 134 -18.43 13.61 7.52
C ALA A 134 -19.11 13.69 6.15
N TYR A 135 -20.23 14.39 6.07
CA TYR A 135 -21.01 14.57 4.85
C TYR A 135 -20.63 15.89 4.18
N PRO A 136 -19.98 15.86 3.00
CA PRO A 136 -19.61 17.08 2.27
C PRO A 136 -20.83 17.75 1.62
N ASP A 137 -20.71 19.05 1.33
CA ASP A 137 -21.60 19.75 0.40
C ASP A 137 -21.19 19.49 -1.06
N MET A 138 -22.15 19.44 -1.98
CA MET A 138 -21.97 18.97 -3.37
C MET A 138 -20.93 19.68 -4.27
N PRO A 139 -20.48 20.94 -4.06
CA PRO A 139 -19.37 21.48 -4.86
C PRO A 139 -17.99 20.93 -4.47
N SER A 140 -17.86 20.24 -3.33
CA SER A 140 -16.57 19.98 -2.67
C SER A 140 -15.84 18.69 -3.08
N LEU A 141 -16.43 17.87 -3.97
CA LEU A 141 -15.81 16.65 -4.49
C LEU A 141 -14.80 16.90 -5.61
N GLN A 142 -14.80 18.08 -6.23
CA GLN A 142 -13.97 18.38 -7.42
C GLN A 142 -12.63 19.08 -7.11
N SER A 143 -12.42 19.63 -5.91
CA SER A 143 -11.19 20.32 -5.54
C SER A 143 -10.45 19.65 -4.38
N ASP A 144 -9.15 19.41 -4.57
CA ASP A 144 -8.20 18.90 -3.57
C ASP A 144 -7.71 20.01 -2.59
N GLY A 145 -8.43 21.13 -2.46
CA GLY A 145 -7.96 22.28 -1.68
C GLY A 145 -9.07 23.08 -0.99
N ILE A 146 -8.86 23.31 0.31
CA ILE A 146 -9.29 24.41 1.19
C ILE A 146 -10.68 25.03 0.88
N GLY A 147 -11.65 24.76 1.76
CA GLY A 147 -13.00 25.37 1.74
C GLY A 147 -14.18 24.39 1.67
N LYS A 148 -14.01 23.15 2.15
CA LYS A 148 -15.10 22.15 2.17
C LYS A 148 -15.99 22.39 3.40
N ARG A 149 -17.21 22.87 3.18
CA ARG A 149 -18.29 22.84 4.18
C ARG A 149 -18.81 21.42 4.33
N TYR A 150 -18.90 20.96 5.57
CA TYR A 150 -19.49 19.67 5.91
C TYR A 150 -20.80 19.92 6.65
N ARG A 151 -21.92 19.52 6.05
CA ARG A 151 -23.27 19.74 6.59
C ARG A 151 -23.61 18.91 7.82
N ARG A 152 -23.05 17.71 7.90
CA ARG A 152 -23.39 16.73 8.94
C ARG A 152 -22.16 15.91 9.30
N ARG A 153 -22.01 15.63 10.59
CA ARG A 153 -20.94 14.79 11.14
C ARG A 153 -21.59 13.74 12.01
N VAL A 154 -21.19 12.50 11.80
CA VAL A 154 -21.80 11.36 12.47
C VAL A 154 -20.71 10.50 13.07
N GLN A 155 -20.91 10.11 14.32
CA GLN A 155 -20.08 9.15 15.01
C GLN A 155 -20.93 7.94 15.35
N VAL A 156 -20.47 6.75 14.93
CA VAL A 156 -21.17 5.49 15.17
C VAL A 156 -20.20 4.40 15.63
N PRO A 157 -20.66 3.43 16.45
CA PRO A 157 -19.91 2.24 16.77
C PRO A 157 -19.44 1.49 15.51
N ILE A 158 -18.13 1.24 15.38
CA ILE A 158 -17.57 0.73 14.12
C ILE A 158 -18.08 -0.67 13.78
N VAL A 159 -18.23 -1.54 14.77
CA VAL A 159 -18.60 -2.95 14.54
C VAL A 159 -20.03 -3.02 14.03
N GLU A 160 -20.98 -2.45 14.78
CA GLU A 160 -22.40 -2.47 14.47
C GLU A 160 -22.69 -1.79 13.12
N PHE A 161 -22.07 -0.63 12.87
CA PHE A 161 -22.24 0.08 11.61
C PHE A 161 -21.68 -0.71 10.42
N CYS A 162 -20.46 -1.21 10.50
CA CYS A 162 -19.83 -1.94 9.41
C CYS A 162 -20.53 -3.29 9.14
N GLU A 163 -21.12 -3.94 10.14
CA GLU A 163 -21.92 -5.14 9.92
C GLU A 163 -23.21 -4.86 9.14
N GLU A 164 -23.93 -3.80 9.47
CA GLU A 164 -25.12 -3.41 8.70
C GLU A 164 -24.74 -2.92 7.30
N LEU A 165 -23.68 -2.12 7.18
CA LEU A 165 -23.20 -1.63 5.88
C LEU A 165 -22.71 -2.77 4.98
N ALA A 166 -22.02 -3.77 5.53
CA ALA A 166 -21.63 -4.97 4.79
C ALA A 166 -22.84 -5.72 4.24
N LYS A 167 -23.89 -5.94 5.06
CA LYS A 167 -25.13 -6.58 4.61
C LYS A 167 -25.79 -5.83 3.46
N GLN A 168 -25.80 -4.50 3.51
CA GLN A 168 -26.37 -3.69 2.43
C GLN A 168 -25.54 -3.78 1.15
N PHE A 169 -24.21 -3.72 1.25
CA PHE A 169 -23.33 -3.88 0.07
C PHE A 169 -23.31 -5.29 -0.51
N GLU A 170 -23.48 -6.34 0.30
CA GLU A 170 -23.63 -7.71 -0.20
C GLU A 170 -24.92 -7.89 -1.01
N ARG A 171 -26.00 -7.19 -0.64
CA ARG A 171 -27.26 -7.18 -1.40
C ARG A 171 -27.16 -6.35 -2.67
N LYS A 172 -26.29 -5.33 -2.67
CA LYS A 172 -26.12 -4.39 -3.79
C LYS A 172 -24.97 -4.85 -4.67
N MET A 173 -25.25 -5.42 -5.83
CA MET A 173 -24.20 -5.68 -6.82
C MET A 173 -23.55 -4.34 -7.24
N THR A 174 -22.25 -4.20 -6.98
CA THR A 174 -21.45 -3.10 -7.50
C THR A 174 -20.66 -3.60 -8.70
N SER A 175 -20.73 -2.86 -9.79
CA SER A 175 -19.98 -3.13 -11.03
C SER A 175 -18.58 -2.49 -11.03
N VAL A 176 -18.14 -1.99 -9.88
CA VAL A 176 -16.85 -1.35 -9.66
C VAL A 176 -15.85 -2.40 -9.21
N ALA A 177 -14.80 -2.59 -10.00
CA ALA A 177 -13.65 -3.40 -9.63
C ALA A 177 -12.73 -2.63 -8.69
N LEU A 178 -12.05 -3.34 -7.81
CA LEU A 178 -11.05 -2.80 -6.89
C LEU A 178 -9.65 -3.20 -7.34
N CYS A 179 -8.70 -2.29 -7.15
CA CYS A 179 -7.28 -2.56 -7.36
C CYS A 179 -6.50 -2.13 -6.12
N PHE A 180 -5.86 -3.07 -5.43
CA PHE A 180 -5.07 -2.81 -4.24
C PHE A 180 -3.58 -2.79 -4.57
N ILE A 181 -2.88 -1.71 -4.21
CA ILE A 181 -1.44 -1.56 -4.39
C ILE A 181 -0.76 -1.57 -3.02
N ALA A 182 -0.01 -2.62 -2.74
CA ALA A 182 0.86 -2.73 -1.59
C ALA A 182 2.25 -2.16 -1.95
N ASP A 183 2.67 -1.10 -1.27
CA ASP A 183 3.94 -0.42 -1.52
C ASP A 183 5.01 -0.78 -0.49
N ALA A 184 5.93 -1.68 -0.87
CA ALA A 184 7.16 -2.04 -0.16
C ALA A 184 8.41 -1.30 -0.67
N SER A 185 8.23 -0.16 -1.35
CA SER A 185 9.28 0.67 -1.98
C SER A 185 9.47 2.04 -1.30
N SER A 186 9.01 2.21 -0.06
CA SER A 186 9.10 3.48 0.67
C SER A 186 8.40 4.63 -0.04
N SER A 187 7.13 4.43 -0.40
CA SER A 187 6.26 5.41 -1.05
C SER A 187 6.64 5.77 -2.50
N LEU A 188 7.63 5.11 -3.11
CA LEU A 188 8.01 5.37 -4.51
C LEU A 188 6.89 4.93 -5.47
N ALA A 189 6.34 3.74 -5.25
CA ALA A 189 5.20 3.24 -6.03
C ALA A 189 3.93 4.06 -5.75
N SER A 190 3.67 4.40 -4.48
CA SER A 190 2.56 5.28 -4.12
C SER A 190 2.62 6.61 -4.88
N GLN A 191 3.80 7.24 -4.93
CA GLN A 191 4.01 8.51 -5.63
C GLN A 191 3.83 8.35 -7.14
N LEU A 192 4.45 7.33 -7.73
CA LEU A 192 4.35 7.06 -9.16
C LEU A 192 2.89 6.87 -9.60
N PHE A 193 2.20 5.89 -9.00
CA PHE A 193 0.86 5.53 -9.46
C PHE A 193 -0.17 6.60 -9.14
N THR A 194 -0.06 7.28 -7.99
CA THR A 194 -0.95 8.40 -7.70
C THR A 194 -0.80 9.52 -8.71
N LYS A 195 0.45 9.91 -9.02
CA LYS A 195 0.71 11.04 -9.92
C LYS A 195 0.31 10.73 -11.35
N ILE A 196 0.59 9.52 -11.85
CA ILE A 196 0.08 9.07 -13.17
C ILE A 196 -1.45 9.07 -13.20
N LEU A 197 -2.12 8.45 -12.24
CA LEU A 197 -3.60 8.37 -12.27
C LEU A 197 -4.27 9.74 -12.08
N ARG A 198 -3.62 10.67 -11.36
CA ARG A 198 -4.12 12.03 -11.14
C ARG A 198 -3.90 12.93 -12.36
N GLU A 199 -2.70 12.92 -12.93
CA GLU A 199 -2.35 13.79 -14.07
C GLU A 199 -2.96 13.27 -15.38
N CYS A 200 -3.06 11.94 -15.54
CA CYS A 200 -3.73 11.29 -16.67
C CYS A 200 -5.19 10.93 -16.35
N ARG A 201 -5.88 11.76 -15.57
CA ARG A 201 -7.26 11.48 -15.13
C ARG A 201 -8.24 11.41 -16.30
N LYS A 202 -8.00 12.15 -17.39
CA LYS A 202 -8.87 12.16 -18.57
C LYS A 202 -8.76 10.84 -19.34
N GLU A 203 -7.60 10.22 -19.30
CA GLU A 203 -7.27 9.02 -20.06
C GLU A 203 -7.67 7.75 -19.29
N PHE A 204 -7.35 7.70 -17.99
CA PHE A 204 -7.65 6.53 -17.17
C PHE A 204 -9.06 6.57 -16.56
N GLU A 205 -9.51 7.75 -16.11
CA GLU A 205 -10.76 7.90 -15.35
C GLU A 205 -10.83 6.95 -14.11
N ILE A 206 -9.68 6.61 -13.53
CA ILE A 206 -9.56 5.72 -12.37
C ILE A 206 -9.31 6.57 -11.11
N PRO A 207 -10.29 6.69 -10.20
CA PRO A 207 -10.08 7.32 -8.90
C PRO A 207 -9.09 6.52 -8.03
N THR A 208 -8.33 7.26 -7.22
CA THR A 208 -7.32 6.70 -6.31
C THR A 208 -7.64 7.09 -4.87
N VAL A 209 -7.70 6.09 -3.99
CA VAL A 209 -7.71 6.23 -2.53
C VAL A 209 -6.27 6.06 -2.05
N GLN A 210 -5.63 7.19 -1.69
CA GLN A 210 -4.22 7.21 -1.34
C GLN A 210 -4.01 7.06 0.17
N GLU A 211 -3.34 5.98 0.58
CA GLU A 211 -2.83 5.74 1.94
C GLU A 211 -3.84 6.06 3.06
N PRO A 212 -5.09 5.56 2.98
CA PRO A 212 -6.18 6.02 3.84
C PRO A 212 -5.89 5.77 5.32
N ALA A 213 -6.01 6.81 6.15
CA ALA A 213 -5.70 6.76 7.58
C ALA A 213 -6.50 5.68 8.32
N TRP A 214 -7.74 5.40 7.91
CA TRP A 214 -8.55 4.35 8.52
C TRP A 214 -7.97 2.94 8.30
N MET A 215 -7.32 2.65 7.16
CA MET A 215 -6.63 1.37 6.96
C MET A 215 -5.41 1.23 7.89
N PHE A 216 -4.72 2.34 8.14
CA PHE A 216 -3.59 2.38 9.08
C PHE A 216 -4.06 2.13 10.52
N THR A 217 -5.19 2.71 10.93
CA THR A 217 -5.83 2.39 12.21
C THR A 217 -6.27 0.93 12.28
N MET A 218 -6.91 0.41 11.22
CA MET A 218 -7.31 -1.01 11.17
C MET A 218 -6.12 -1.95 11.33
N ALA A 219 -4.97 -1.65 10.70
CA ALA A 219 -3.75 -2.43 10.89
C ALA A 219 -3.31 -2.46 12.36
N LEU A 220 -3.46 -1.34 13.10
CA LEU A 220 -3.16 -1.29 14.53
C LEU A 220 -4.15 -2.14 15.35
N LEU A 221 -5.44 -2.05 15.04
CA LEU A 221 -6.49 -2.81 15.74
C LEU A 221 -6.30 -4.31 15.59
N MET A 222 -5.97 -4.75 14.37
CA MET A 222 -5.65 -6.14 14.06
C MET A 222 -4.40 -6.61 14.79
N ARG A 223 -3.33 -5.80 14.79
CA ARG A 223 -2.09 -6.08 15.56
C ARG A 223 -2.38 -6.26 17.05
N LYS A 224 -3.19 -5.37 17.63
CA LYS A 224 -3.56 -5.41 19.05
C LYS A 224 -4.56 -6.52 19.37
N LYS A 225 -5.12 -7.21 18.37
CA LYS A 225 -6.22 -8.17 18.52
C LYS A 225 -7.40 -7.57 19.29
N SER A 226 -7.64 -6.27 19.09
CA SER A 226 -8.72 -5.54 19.78
C SER A 226 -10.10 -5.87 19.20
N ILE A 227 -10.14 -6.44 18.00
CA ILE A 227 -11.33 -6.84 17.26
C ILE A 227 -11.05 -8.24 16.70
N SER A 228 -12.06 -9.11 16.63
CA SER A 228 -11.89 -10.47 16.08
C SER A 228 -11.56 -10.40 14.57
N PRO A 229 -10.81 -11.39 14.02
CA PRO A 229 -10.47 -11.41 12.60
C PRO A 229 -11.70 -11.33 11.68
N GLU A 230 -12.79 -12.03 12.02
CA GLU A 230 -14.03 -12.06 11.24
C GLU A 230 -14.71 -10.68 11.21
N ILE A 231 -14.66 -9.96 12.33
CA ILE A 231 -15.20 -8.60 12.40
C ILE A 231 -14.30 -7.64 11.63
N CYS A 232 -12.97 -7.79 11.71
CA CYS A 232 -12.04 -7.00 10.90
C CYS A 232 -12.28 -7.19 9.40
N GLU A 233 -12.58 -8.42 8.97
CA GLU A 233 -12.94 -8.75 7.59
C GLU A 233 -14.18 -7.96 7.14
N LYS A 234 -15.26 -7.97 7.93
CA LYS A 234 -16.47 -7.19 7.62
C LYS A 234 -16.22 -5.68 7.60
N ILE A 235 -15.43 -5.16 8.54
CA ILE A 235 -15.06 -3.74 8.58
C ILE A 235 -14.29 -3.37 7.31
N LEU A 236 -13.22 -4.09 6.97
CA LEU A 236 -12.43 -3.80 5.76
C LEU A 236 -13.28 -3.90 4.49
N TYR A 237 -14.13 -4.93 4.37
CA TYR A 237 -15.06 -5.07 3.25
C TYR A 237 -15.97 -3.85 3.11
N SER A 238 -16.68 -3.49 4.18
CA SER A 238 -17.66 -2.39 4.18
C SER A 238 -17.02 -1.03 3.88
N LEU A 239 -15.84 -0.74 4.45
CA LEU A 239 -15.15 0.54 4.24
C LEU A 239 -14.52 0.66 2.84
N CYS A 240 -13.96 -0.42 2.29
CA CYS A 240 -13.50 -0.43 0.90
C CYS A 240 -14.68 -0.19 -0.06
N ARG A 241 -15.82 -0.86 0.17
CA ARG A 241 -17.03 -0.68 -0.64
C ARG A 241 -17.60 0.72 -0.48
N LEU A 242 -17.63 1.29 0.72
CA LEU A 242 -18.07 2.67 0.97
C LEU A 242 -17.25 3.69 0.18
N GLU A 243 -15.91 3.60 0.24
CA GLU A 243 -15.04 4.48 -0.53
C GLU A 243 -15.26 4.31 -2.03
N SER A 244 -15.37 3.08 -2.52
CA SER A 244 -15.64 2.84 -3.95
C SER A 244 -16.98 3.41 -4.39
N TYR A 245 -18.01 3.26 -3.56
CA TYR A 245 -19.36 3.75 -3.79
C TYR A 245 -19.41 5.28 -3.81
N ARG A 246 -18.60 5.93 -2.98
CA ARG A 246 -18.45 7.39 -2.97
C ARG A 246 -17.99 7.92 -4.33
N TYR A 247 -17.01 7.27 -4.96
CA TYR A 247 -16.55 7.66 -6.30
C TYR A 247 -17.54 7.30 -7.40
N GLU A 248 -18.29 6.20 -7.25
CA GLU A 248 -19.35 5.82 -8.18
C GLU A 248 -20.45 6.87 -8.23
N LEU A 249 -20.98 7.27 -7.07
CA LEU A 249 -22.02 8.30 -6.97
C LEU A 249 -21.55 9.68 -7.43
N ALA A 250 -20.29 10.02 -7.19
CA ALA A 250 -19.71 11.28 -7.65
C ALA A 250 -19.48 11.32 -9.17
N GLY A 251 -19.81 10.26 -9.91
CA GLY A 251 -19.57 10.16 -11.35
C GLY A 251 -18.09 10.22 -11.72
N MET A 252 -17.19 9.90 -10.76
CA MET A 252 -15.75 9.98 -10.94
C MET A 252 -15.15 8.70 -11.52
N ILE A 253 -15.92 7.61 -11.55
CA ILE A 253 -15.51 6.33 -12.14
C ILE A 253 -15.78 6.38 -13.63
N GLY A 254 -14.73 6.18 -14.41
CA GLY A 254 -14.82 6.15 -15.85
C GLY A 254 -15.75 5.09 -16.40
N LYS A 255 -16.34 5.39 -17.56
CA LYS A 255 -17.15 4.40 -18.30
C LYS A 255 -16.27 3.27 -18.83
N ARG A 256 -15.03 3.59 -19.19
CA ARG A 256 -14.07 2.65 -19.79
C ARG A 256 -13.43 1.73 -18.76
N HIS A 257 -12.94 2.31 -17.66
CA HIS A 257 -12.25 1.60 -16.60
C HIS A 257 -13.05 1.75 -15.30
N ARG A 258 -14.01 0.83 -15.08
CA ARG A 258 -14.85 0.82 -13.86
C ARG A 258 -14.07 0.33 -12.64
N THR A 259 -13.04 1.06 -12.25
CA THR A 259 -12.06 0.65 -11.23
C THR A 259 -11.81 1.75 -10.22
N VAL A 260 -11.66 1.37 -8.95
CA VAL A 260 -11.13 2.24 -7.89
C VAL A 260 -9.81 1.64 -7.39
N THR A 261 -8.76 2.45 -7.36
CA THR A 261 -7.44 2.02 -6.90
C THR A 261 -7.20 2.43 -5.45
N PHE A 262 -6.88 1.48 -4.58
CA PHE A 262 -6.48 1.68 -3.20
C PHE A 262 -4.97 1.49 -3.08
N ILE A 263 -4.27 2.54 -2.65
CA ILE A 263 -2.86 2.46 -2.31
C ILE A 263 -2.74 2.27 -0.80
N LEU A 264 -2.19 1.14 -0.37
CA LEU A 264 -2.09 0.79 1.04
C LEU A 264 -1.13 1.74 1.78
N PRO A 265 -1.35 2.03 3.07
CA PRO A 265 -0.48 2.89 3.88
C PRO A 265 0.95 2.34 4.12
N GLY A 266 1.81 2.48 3.12
CA GLY A 266 3.23 2.15 3.21
C GLY A 266 3.56 0.68 3.53
N MET A 267 4.86 0.41 3.64
CA MET A 267 5.37 -0.95 3.82
C MET A 267 5.01 -1.53 5.20
N GLY A 268 4.92 -0.67 6.22
CA GLY A 268 4.69 -1.10 7.61
C GLY A 268 3.37 -1.83 7.83
N CYS A 269 2.32 -1.50 7.07
CA CYS A 269 0.99 -2.11 7.18
C CYS A 269 0.77 -3.30 6.24
N THR A 270 1.62 -3.46 5.22
CA THR A 270 1.42 -4.41 4.12
C THR A 270 1.26 -5.83 4.65
N ASN A 271 2.03 -6.20 5.66
CA ASN A 271 2.00 -7.53 6.25
C ASN A 271 0.72 -7.86 7.03
N VAL A 272 0.00 -6.84 7.50
CA VAL A 272 -1.27 -7.02 8.22
C VAL A 272 -2.45 -6.95 7.27
N ILE A 273 -2.43 -5.99 6.35
CA ILE A 273 -3.61 -5.63 5.54
C ILE A 273 -3.70 -6.47 4.25
N LEU A 274 -2.58 -6.67 3.54
CA LEU A 274 -2.60 -7.32 2.23
C LEU A 274 -3.20 -8.74 2.26
N PRO A 275 -2.82 -9.63 3.19
CA PRO A 275 -3.38 -10.99 3.23
C PRO A 275 -4.90 -11.00 3.42
N VAL A 276 -5.41 -10.08 4.25
CA VAL A 276 -6.85 -10.00 4.54
C VAL A 276 -7.61 -9.44 3.35
N LEU A 277 -7.08 -8.41 2.68
CA LEU A 277 -7.69 -7.91 1.45
C LEU A 277 -7.70 -8.96 0.34
N GLN A 278 -6.63 -9.74 0.20
CA GLN A 278 -6.56 -10.82 -0.79
C GLN A 278 -7.62 -11.90 -0.52
N LYS A 279 -7.82 -12.26 0.76
CA LYS A 279 -8.86 -13.19 1.18
C LYS A 279 -10.27 -12.64 0.93
N LEU A 280 -10.50 -11.37 1.24
CA LEU A 280 -11.81 -10.70 1.10
C LEU A 280 -12.20 -10.46 -0.36
N PHE A 281 -11.21 -10.17 -1.20
CA PHE A 281 -11.40 -9.71 -2.56
C PHE A 281 -10.64 -10.56 -3.57
N PRO A 282 -10.86 -11.90 -3.61
CA PRO A 282 -10.01 -12.80 -4.38
C PRO A 282 -10.14 -12.62 -5.90
N CYS A 283 -11.22 -11.99 -6.36
CA CYS A 283 -11.45 -11.67 -7.77
C CYS A 283 -10.94 -10.28 -8.17
N GLU A 284 -10.52 -9.47 -7.19
CA GLU A 284 -10.04 -8.10 -7.41
C GLU A 284 -8.53 -8.08 -7.65
N ARG A 285 -8.03 -6.96 -8.16
CA ARG A 285 -6.62 -6.86 -8.59
C ARG A 285 -5.73 -6.47 -7.44
N HIS A 286 -4.59 -7.12 -7.35
CA HIS A 286 -3.60 -6.90 -6.30
C HIS A 286 -2.23 -6.70 -6.93
N ILE A 287 -1.58 -5.59 -6.61
CA ILE A 287 -0.23 -5.23 -7.03
C ILE A 287 0.64 -5.17 -5.78
N PHE A 288 1.76 -5.88 -5.78
CA PHE A 288 2.82 -5.74 -4.80
C PHE A 288 4.00 -5.03 -5.47
N ALA A 289 4.19 -3.76 -5.12
CA ALA A 289 5.29 -2.95 -5.63
C ALA A 289 6.43 -2.93 -4.61
N TYR A 290 7.65 -3.20 -5.05
CA TYR A 290 8.81 -3.18 -4.16
C TYR A 290 10.07 -2.69 -4.85
N ASP A 291 11.02 -2.26 -4.03
CA ASP A 291 12.36 -1.89 -4.46
C ASP A 291 13.40 -2.58 -3.55
N GLY A 292 14.68 -2.50 -3.92
CA GLY A 292 15.77 -3.02 -3.09
C GLY A 292 15.77 -2.41 -1.69
N CYS A 293 16.09 -3.23 -0.67
CA CYS A 293 16.05 -2.80 0.73
C CYS A 293 16.94 -1.58 1.00
N ILE A 294 18.12 -1.49 0.36
CA ILE A 294 19.02 -0.34 0.49
C ILE A 294 18.36 0.93 -0.03
N SER A 295 17.81 0.88 -1.25
CA SER A 295 17.11 2.01 -1.88
C SER A 295 15.91 2.47 -1.03
N SER A 296 15.17 1.51 -0.47
CA SER A 296 14.07 1.76 0.47
C SER A 296 14.55 2.42 1.77
N VAL A 297 15.68 1.98 2.35
CA VAL A 297 16.30 2.61 3.53
C VAL A 297 16.71 4.05 3.24
N GLN A 298 17.41 4.28 2.13
CA GLN A 298 17.85 5.61 1.72
C GLN A 298 16.68 6.59 1.58
N ARG A 299 15.61 6.16 0.91
CA ARG A 299 14.37 6.95 0.77
C ARG A 299 13.66 7.17 2.09
N SER A 300 13.44 6.13 2.90
CA SER A 300 12.73 6.28 4.18
C SER A 300 13.49 7.17 5.15
N LEU A 301 14.84 7.14 5.15
CA LEU A 301 15.65 8.07 5.94
C LEU A 301 15.47 9.52 5.46
N PHE A 302 15.42 9.75 4.15
CA PHE A 302 15.14 11.06 3.58
C PHE A 302 13.73 11.57 3.96
N LEU A 303 12.71 10.72 3.84
CA LEU A 303 11.33 11.03 4.25
C LEU A 303 11.24 11.38 5.74
N ASN A 304 11.91 10.61 6.59
CA ASN A 304 11.94 10.83 8.04
C ASN A 304 12.68 12.10 8.48
N ASN A 305 13.54 12.65 7.62
CA ASN A 305 14.29 13.88 7.90
C ASN A 305 13.60 15.13 7.32
N GLY A 306 12.31 15.03 6.95
CA GLY A 306 11.54 16.16 6.40
C GLY A 306 11.82 16.43 4.92
N GLY A 307 12.47 15.49 4.21
CA GLY A 307 12.83 15.64 2.80
C GLY A 307 11.63 15.69 1.84
N ALA A 308 10.48 15.13 2.24
CA ALA A 308 9.22 15.31 1.52
C ALA A 308 8.38 16.38 2.23
N LYS A 309 7.98 17.42 1.50
CA LYS A 309 6.91 18.31 1.97
C LYS A 309 5.62 17.49 2.07
N ASN A 310 5.00 17.44 3.25
CA ASN A 310 3.70 16.76 3.47
C ASN A 310 2.55 17.30 2.59
N ASN A 311 2.78 18.38 1.83
CA ASN A 311 1.79 19.12 1.05
C ASN A 311 1.16 18.34 -0.12
N GLU A 312 1.69 17.17 -0.49
CA GLU A 312 1.15 16.38 -1.62
C GLU A 312 0.13 15.31 -1.23
N LEU A 313 0.03 15.00 0.06
CA LEU A 313 -0.89 13.98 0.55
C LEU A 313 -2.28 14.58 0.77
N PRO A 314 -3.36 13.87 0.39
CA PRO A 314 -4.69 14.29 0.80
C PRO A 314 -4.76 14.25 2.33
N VAL A 315 -5.56 15.15 2.90
CA VAL A 315 -5.70 15.29 4.35
C VAL A 315 -6.06 13.95 5.03
N THR A 316 -6.79 13.09 4.33
CA THR A 316 -7.24 11.76 4.80
C THR A 316 -6.16 10.67 4.75
N ALA A 317 -4.95 10.98 4.29
CA ALA A 317 -3.85 10.03 4.19
C ALA A 317 -3.00 9.93 5.48
N THR A 318 -2.29 8.82 5.58
CA THR A 318 -1.36 8.54 6.67
C THR A 318 -0.02 9.29 6.49
N PRO A 319 0.63 9.75 7.56
CA PRO A 319 1.99 10.29 7.50
C PRO A 319 3.00 9.28 6.93
N ARG A 320 3.56 9.58 5.75
CA ARG A 320 4.51 8.71 5.02
C ARG A 320 5.75 8.33 5.84
N GLY A 321 6.26 9.23 6.68
CA GLY A 321 7.44 8.95 7.51
C GLY A 321 7.24 7.71 8.38
N VAL A 322 6.07 7.60 9.03
CA VAL A 322 5.77 6.48 9.93
C VAL A 322 5.36 5.23 9.14
N SER A 323 4.48 5.36 8.14
CA SER A 323 3.99 4.22 7.35
C SER A 323 5.08 3.53 6.52
N SER A 324 6.12 4.26 6.12
CA SER A 324 7.27 3.74 5.37
C SER A 324 8.43 3.21 6.25
N SER A 325 8.36 3.35 7.57
CA SER A 325 9.51 3.05 8.45
C SER A 325 9.20 2.27 9.71
N VAL A 326 7.92 2.07 10.05
CA VAL A 326 7.53 1.42 11.30
C VAL A 326 6.73 0.13 11.04
N PRO A 327 7.26 -1.05 11.39
CA PRO A 327 6.58 -2.33 11.15
C PRO A 327 5.41 -2.55 12.11
N PHE A 328 4.25 -2.94 11.58
CA PHE A 328 3.10 -3.31 12.41
C PHE A 328 3.26 -4.68 13.05
N ALA A 329 3.55 -5.73 12.29
CA ALA A 329 3.77 -7.06 12.90
C ALA A 329 5.26 -7.41 13.00
N THR A 330 5.55 -8.40 13.83
CA THR A 330 6.85 -9.09 13.83
C THR A 330 7.01 -9.86 12.53
N LEU A 331 8.25 -10.20 12.19
CA LEU A 331 8.53 -11.08 11.06
C LEU A 331 7.88 -12.45 11.30
N MET A 332 7.38 -13.10 10.24
CA MET A 332 6.56 -14.31 10.42
C MET A 332 7.38 -15.56 10.79
N LYS A 333 8.70 -15.53 10.58
CA LYS A 333 9.62 -16.52 11.15
C LYS A 333 10.44 -15.90 12.28
N ASP A 334 10.25 -16.43 13.48
CA ASP A 334 11.12 -16.18 14.64
C ASP A 334 12.47 -16.85 14.40
N LEU A 335 13.32 -16.19 13.61
CA LEU A 335 14.73 -16.55 13.55
C LEU A 335 15.39 -15.99 14.82
N PRO A 336 15.97 -16.84 15.70
CA PRO A 336 16.58 -16.40 16.96
C PRO A 336 17.68 -15.35 16.77
N SER A 337 18.26 -15.29 15.56
CA SER A 337 19.31 -14.36 15.17
C SER A 337 18.82 -12.94 14.84
N ILE A 338 17.53 -12.73 14.59
CA ILE A 338 17.00 -11.43 14.12
C ILE A 338 17.24 -10.29 15.14
N PRO A 339 16.98 -10.46 16.45
CA PRO A 339 17.31 -9.44 17.44
C PRO A 339 18.81 -9.08 17.41
N THR A 340 19.68 -10.07 17.23
CA THR A 340 21.14 -9.88 17.13
C THR A 340 21.53 -9.12 15.87
N LEU A 341 20.97 -9.46 14.72
CA LEU A 341 21.27 -8.80 13.45
C LEU A 341 20.79 -7.35 13.44
N LEU A 342 19.54 -7.13 13.85
CA LEU A 342 18.96 -5.78 13.95
C LEU A 342 19.59 -4.93 15.08
N SER A 343 20.38 -5.52 15.99
CA SER A 343 21.13 -4.75 17.00
C SER A 343 22.36 -4.04 16.44
N LYS A 344 22.86 -4.51 15.28
CA LYS A 344 23.99 -3.87 14.57
C LYS A 344 23.59 -2.56 13.89
N LEU A 345 22.31 -2.39 13.62
CA LEU A 345 21.74 -1.21 12.97
C LEU A 345 21.26 -0.19 14.02
N ASP A 346 21.29 1.10 13.68
CA ASP A 346 20.62 2.12 14.50
C ASP A 346 19.10 1.92 14.50
N ASN A 347 18.42 2.53 15.47
CA ASN A 347 16.99 2.31 15.68
C ASN A 347 16.12 2.68 14.46
N LYS A 348 16.46 3.74 13.72
CA LYS A 348 15.69 4.17 12.55
C LYS A 348 15.89 3.18 11.41
N THR A 349 17.14 2.86 11.08
CA THR A 349 17.46 1.93 9.99
C THR A 349 16.91 0.53 10.26
N ALA A 350 17.05 0.03 11.49
CA ALA A 350 16.53 -1.27 11.87
C ALA A 350 15.00 -1.36 11.72
N GLY A 351 14.26 -0.29 12.05
CA GLY A 351 12.82 -0.24 11.85
C GLY A 351 12.42 -0.31 10.38
N ILE A 352 13.13 0.44 9.51
CA ILE A 352 12.87 0.42 8.07
C ILE A 352 13.17 -0.96 7.47
N VAL A 353 14.32 -1.55 7.82
CA VAL A 353 14.72 -2.89 7.34
C VAL A 353 13.71 -3.93 7.81
N GLU A 354 13.28 -3.89 9.06
CA GLU A 354 12.25 -4.78 9.59
C GLU A 354 10.89 -4.60 8.89
N ALA A 355 10.48 -3.36 8.61
CA ALA A 355 9.25 -3.08 7.87
C ALA A 355 9.31 -3.63 6.44
N TRP A 356 10.42 -3.39 5.72
CA TRP A 356 10.63 -3.90 4.37
C TRP A 356 10.65 -5.44 4.35
N MET A 357 11.41 -6.07 5.24
CA MET A 357 11.48 -7.54 5.34
C MET A 357 10.11 -8.12 5.63
N SER A 358 9.32 -7.50 6.52
CA SER A 358 7.97 -7.95 6.85
C SER A 358 7.02 -7.89 5.66
N SER A 359 7.07 -6.83 4.85
CA SER A 359 6.27 -6.72 3.62
C SER A 359 6.66 -7.78 2.60
N VAL A 360 7.96 -8.00 2.38
CA VAL A 360 8.48 -8.99 1.43
C VAL A 360 8.17 -10.42 1.89
N ASP A 361 8.31 -10.70 3.19
CA ASP A 361 7.98 -11.99 3.79
C ASP A 361 6.50 -12.33 3.61
N THR A 362 5.64 -11.31 3.64
CA THR A 362 4.21 -11.44 3.35
C THR A 362 3.98 -11.89 1.91
N LEU A 363 4.61 -11.24 0.93
CA LEU A 363 4.53 -11.68 -0.47
C LEU A 363 4.99 -13.14 -0.63
N ILE A 364 6.13 -13.49 -0.03
CA ILE A 364 6.67 -14.86 -0.09
C ILE A 364 5.68 -15.85 0.51
N CYS A 365 5.09 -15.55 1.66
CA CYS A 365 4.12 -16.46 2.30
C CYS A 365 2.81 -16.56 1.51
N LEU A 366 2.37 -15.49 0.85
CA LEU A 366 1.22 -15.52 -0.04
C LEU A 366 1.48 -16.43 -1.25
N LYS A 367 2.72 -16.41 -1.76
CA LYS A 367 3.18 -17.27 -2.85
C LYS A 367 3.36 -18.73 -2.43
N ASP A 368 4.01 -18.99 -1.31
CA ASP A 368 4.22 -20.36 -0.79
C ASP A 368 2.86 -21.06 -0.57
N ASN A 369 1.81 -20.29 -0.28
CA ASN A 369 0.44 -20.75 -0.10
C ASN A 369 -0.47 -20.45 -1.30
N GLU A 370 0.05 -20.25 -2.51
CA GLU A 370 -0.75 -19.88 -3.71
C GLU A 370 -1.92 -20.83 -3.94
N ARG A 371 -1.74 -22.14 -3.72
CA ARG A 371 -2.84 -23.13 -3.85
C ARG A 371 -4.00 -22.87 -2.89
N ALA A 372 -3.72 -22.38 -1.68
CA ALA A 372 -4.73 -22.01 -0.70
C ALA A 372 -5.29 -20.61 -0.96
N ASN A 373 -4.45 -19.69 -1.44
CA ASN A 373 -4.80 -18.28 -1.70
C ASN A 373 -5.43 -18.07 -3.09
N MET A 374 -5.49 -19.11 -3.92
CA MET A 374 -6.02 -19.15 -5.29
C MET A 374 -5.29 -18.27 -6.33
N TYR A 375 -4.46 -17.31 -5.92
CA TYR A 375 -3.62 -16.49 -6.80
C TYR A 375 -2.51 -15.78 -6.02
N THR A 376 -1.56 -15.17 -6.74
CA THR A 376 -0.53 -14.28 -6.18
C THR A 376 -0.69 -12.85 -6.73
N PRO A 377 -0.37 -11.81 -5.93
CA PRO A 377 -0.36 -10.43 -6.42
C PRO A 377 0.58 -10.25 -7.63
N PHE A 378 0.24 -9.32 -8.52
CA PHE A 378 1.13 -8.86 -9.58
C PHE A 378 2.34 -8.17 -8.94
N VAL A 379 3.55 -8.61 -9.27
CA VAL A 379 4.77 -8.06 -8.67
C VAL A 379 5.36 -6.97 -9.57
N CYS A 380 5.42 -5.74 -9.05
CA CYS A 380 6.07 -4.61 -9.71
C CYS A 380 7.41 -4.30 -9.01
N ARG A 381 8.53 -4.62 -9.67
CA ARG A 381 9.86 -4.21 -9.18
C ARG A 381 10.13 -2.79 -9.67
N MET A 382 10.17 -1.83 -8.76
CA MET A 382 10.36 -0.41 -9.08
C MET A 382 11.69 -0.15 -9.78
N GLU A 383 12.71 -0.97 -9.50
CA GLU A 383 13.99 -0.90 -10.21
C GLU A 383 13.82 -1.03 -11.73
N TYR A 384 12.91 -1.85 -12.27
CA TYR A 384 12.71 -1.92 -13.73
C TYR A 384 12.15 -0.62 -14.34
N LEU A 385 11.57 0.25 -13.52
CA LEU A 385 11.09 1.57 -13.94
C LEU A 385 12.18 2.62 -13.69
N PHE A 386 12.88 2.56 -12.56
CA PHE A 386 13.83 3.60 -12.13
C PHE A 386 15.31 3.28 -12.41
N MET A 387 15.60 2.15 -13.07
CA MET A 387 16.96 1.69 -13.40
C MET A 387 17.82 2.82 -13.99
N SER A 388 19.06 2.89 -13.51
CA SER A 388 20.06 3.82 -14.04
C SER A 388 20.55 3.36 -15.41
N ASP A 389 20.68 4.30 -16.36
CA ASP A 389 21.15 4.01 -17.73
C ASP A 389 22.63 3.57 -17.81
N SER A 390 23.34 3.53 -16.68
CA SER A 390 24.77 3.21 -16.58
C SER A 390 25.16 1.76 -16.89
N LYS A 391 24.19 0.85 -17.11
CA LYS A 391 24.44 -0.59 -17.34
C LYS A 391 23.97 -1.14 -18.70
N MET A 392 23.31 -0.34 -19.56
CA MET A 392 22.78 -0.79 -20.86
C MET A 392 22.74 0.33 -21.91
N ASP A 393 22.60 -0.01 -23.19
CA ASP A 393 22.27 0.95 -24.24
C ASP A 393 21.00 1.73 -23.87
N SER A 394 21.06 3.06 -23.96
CA SER A 394 19.99 3.96 -23.49
C SER A 394 18.63 3.65 -24.12
N LYS A 395 18.60 3.27 -25.41
CA LYS A 395 17.38 2.88 -26.12
C LYS A 395 16.74 1.60 -25.57
N GLN A 396 17.55 0.56 -25.31
CA GLN A 396 17.03 -0.69 -24.75
C GLN A 396 16.55 -0.52 -23.29
N SER A 397 17.20 0.36 -22.53
CA SER A 397 16.75 0.74 -21.18
C SER A 397 15.38 1.42 -21.21
N GLU A 398 15.17 2.33 -22.15
CA GLU A 398 13.91 3.05 -22.32
C GLU A 398 12.76 2.12 -22.73
N GLU A 399 12.97 1.26 -23.73
CA GLU A 399 11.97 0.28 -24.20
C GLU A 399 11.51 -0.65 -23.06
N ARG A 400 12.45 -1.14 -22.23
CA ARG A 400 12.12 -1.99 -21.08
C ARG A 400 11.32 -1.26 -20.01
N ARG A 401 11.65 0.02 -19.74
CA ARG A 401 10.90 0.86 -18.81
C ARG A 401 9.48 1.11 -19.32
N ARG A 402 9.34 1.42 -20.61
CA ARG A 402 8.03 1.64 -21.26
C ARG A 402 7.19 0.37 -21.25
N LEU A 403 7.79 -0.79 -21.49
CA LEU A 403 7.13 -2.11 -21.36
C LEU A 403 6.70 -2.41 -19.92
N ALA A 404 7.59 -2.20 -18.94
CA ALA A 404 7.27 -2.39 -17.52
C ALA A 404 6.11 -1.49 -17.08
N LEU A 405 6.11 -0.21 -17.51
CA LEU A 405 5.04 0.73 -17.25
C LEU A 405 3.73 0.29 -17.92
N SER A 406 3.78 -0.15 -19.18
CA SER A 406 2.60 -0.64 -19.89
C SER A 406 1.98 -1.84 -19.19
N ASN A 407 2.78 -2.83 -18.79
CA ASN A 407 2.31 -4.04 -18.11
C ASN A 407 1.58 -3.72 -16.80
N VAL A 408 2.15 -2.84 -15.97
CA VAL A 408 1.52 -2.50 -14.68
C VAL A 408 0.25 -1.67 -14.88
N LEU A 409 0.20 -0.77 -15.86
CA LEU A 409 -0.98 0.03 -16.17
C LEU A 409 -2.09 -0.81 -16.82
N GLN A 410 -1.76 -1.77 -17.68
CA GLN A 410 -2.71 -2.74 -18.23
C GLN A 410 -3.34 -3.58 -17.11
N TYR A 411 -2.52 -4.06 -16.17
CA TYR A 411 -3.03 -4.78 -15.01
C TYR A 411 -3.92 -3.87 -14.14
N LEU A 412 -3.47 -2.65 -13.82
CA LEU A 412 -4.23 -1.69 -13.01
C LEU A 412 -5.60 -1.38 -13.63
N THR A 413 -5.63 -1.13 -14.94
CA THR A 413 -6.85 -0.82 -15.71
C THR A 413 -7.74 -2.04 -15.98
N GLY A 414 -7.25 -3.25 -15.74
CA GLY A 414 -7.96 -4.50 -16.04
C GLY A 414 -7.98 -4.86 -17.54
N SER A 415 -7.12 -4.23 -18.34
CA SER A 415 -6.99 -4.47 -19.79
C SER A 415 -6.23 -5.78 -20.02
N ARG A 416 -6.91 -6.92 -19.90
CA ARG A 416 -6.28 -8.27 -19.87
C ARG A 416 -5.62 -8.71 -21.20
N SER A 417 -6.05 -8.14 -22.31
CA SER A 417 -5.71 -8.60 -23.68
C SER A 417 -5.58 -7.47 -24.71
N ARG A 418 -5.87 -6.22 -24.33
CA ARG A 418 -5.75 -5.06 -25.22
C ARG A 418 -4.65 -4.17 -24.70
N ALA A 419 -3.73 -3.82 -25.60
CA ALA A 419 -2.78 -2.76 -25.31
C ALA A 419 -3.55 -1.48 -24.92
N LEU A 420 -2.99 -0.73 -23.98
CA LEU A 420 -3.42 0.64 -23.75
C LEU A 420 -3.20 1.42 -25.04
N ASP A 421 -4.14 2.30 -25.39
CA ASP A 421 -3.99 3.15 -26.56
C ASP A 421 -2.73 4.03 -26.42
N GLU A 422 -2.12 4.34 -27.57
CA GLU A 422 -0.87 5.10 -27.62
C GLU A 422 -0.99 6.44 -26.89
N THR A 423 -2.12 7.12 -27.02
CA THR A 423 -2.38 8.39 -26.34
C THR A 423 -2.30 8.27 -24.82
N THR A 424 -2.93 7.25 -24.23
CA THR A 424 -2.88 6.98 -22.79
C THR A 424 -1.47 6.59 -22.35
N MET A 425 -0.79 5.77 -23.14
CA MET A 425 0.59 5.36 -22.84
C MET A 425 1.59 6.53 -22.92
N ASP A 426 1.46 7.40 -23.92
CA ASP A 426 2.34 8.56 -24.08
C ASP A 426 2.11 9.60 -22.99
N ALA A 427 0.85 9.84 -22.59
CA ALA A 427 0.53 10.69 -21.46
C ALA A 427 1.16 10.14 -20.16
N ALA A 428 0.95 8.85 -19.87
CA ALA A 428 1.54 8.21 -18.69
C ALA A 428 3.08 8.20 -18.73
N TRP A 429 3.67 8.01 -19.91
CA TRP A 429 5.12 8.04 -20.12
C TRP A 429 5.71 9.43 -19.89
N SER A 430 5.02 10.49 -20.33
CA SER A 430 5.42 11.88 -20.08
C SER A 430 5.47 12.15 -18.57
N VAL A 431 4.41 11.82 -17.84
CA VAL A 431 4.33 12.00 -16.38
C VAL A 431 5.40 11.17 -15.67
N PHE A 432 5.59 9.92 -16.08
CA PHE A 432 6.65 9.06 -15.54
C PHE A 432 8.04 9.67 -15.74
N THR A 433 8.32 10.23 -16.91
CA THR A 433 9.63 10.83 -17.23
C THR A 433 9.93 12.00 -16.30
N ASP A 434 8.93 12.81 -15.96
CA ASP A 434 9.10 13.93 -15.04
C ASP A 434 9.28 13.46 -13.59
N ILE A 435 8.55 12.43 -13.16
CA ILE A 435 8.76 11.77 -11.86
C ILE A 435 10.16 11.18 -11.77
N LYS A 436 10.64 10.56 -12.86
CA LYS A 436 11.99 10.00 -12.90
C LYS A 436 13.05 11.10 -12.79
N LYS A 437 12.91 12.22 -13.50
CA LYS A 437 13.83 13.36 -13.34
C LYS A 437 13.83 13.88 -11.91
N GLU A 438 12.66 14.01 -11.29
CA GLU A 438 12.53 14.43 -9.89
C GLU A 438 13.21 13.45 -8.94
N TYR A 439 13.00 12.15 -9.15
CA TYR A 439 13.67 11.08 -8.42
C TYR A 439 15.19 11.18 -8.58
N ASP A 440 15.70 11.24 -9.81
CA ASP A 440 17.14 11.31 -10.11
C ASP A 440 17.78 12.59 -9.50
N ASN A 441 17.05 13.70 -9.44
CA ASN A 441 17.47 14.94 -8.76
C ASN A 441 17.49 14.84 -7.23
N ASN A 442 16.63 13.99 -6.65
CA ASN A 442 16.54 13.77 -5.22
C ASN A 442 17.48 12.66 -4.73
N VAL A 443 17.91 11.73 -5.59
CA VAL A 443 18.85 10.66 -5.23
C VAL A 443 20.11 11.19 -4.53
N PRO A 444 20.79 12.26 -5.00
CA PRO A 444 21.94 12.84 -4.29
C PRO A 444 21.61 13.40 -2.90
N ARG A 445 20.33 13.67 -2.61
CA ARG A 445 19.86 14.17 -1.31
C ARG A 445 19.49 13.04 -0.35
N TYR A 446 19.40 11.81 -0.84
CA TYR A 446 19.12 10.67 0.01
C TYR A 446 20.30 10.40 0.93
N ALA A 447 20.01 9.88 2.13
CA ALA A 447 21.05 9.58 3.10
C ALA A 447 22.04 8.59 2.49
N GLU A 448 23.33 8.93 2.46
CA GLU A 448 24.35 7.98 2.02
C GLU A 448 24.42 6.82 3.00
N VAL A 449 24.16 5.61 2.49
CA VAL A 449 24.38 4.38 3.24
C VAL A 449 25.85 4.01 3.02
N ASN A 450 26.68 4.28 4.03
CA ASN A 450 28.09 3.92 3.96
C ASN A 450 28.28 2.39 3.82
N GLN A 451 29.48 1.97 3.41
CA GLN A 451 29.75 0.56 3.11
C GLN A 451 29.51 -0.37 4.32
N ALA A 452 29.84 0.08 5.53
CA ALA A 452 29.63 -0.71 6.73
C ALA A 452 28.14 -0.94 7.03
N LEU A 453 27.32 0.12 6.90
CA LEU A 453 25.88 0.04 7.07
C LEU A 453 25.23 -0.80 5.97
N ARG A 454 25.70 -0.66 4.73
CA ARG A 454 25.28 -1.48 3.60
C ARG A 454 25.46 -2.96 3.88
N ILE A 455 26.68 -3.37 4.27
CA ILE A 455 27.00 -4.77 4.61
C ILE A 455 26.09 -5.24 5.76
N ALA A 456 25.90 -4.43 6.80
CA ALA A 456 25.04 -4.80 7.92
C ALA A 456 23.56 -5.00 7.53
N ILE A 457 23.03 -4.16 6.61
CA ILE A 457 21.69 -4.34 6.05
C ILE A 457 21.64 -5.60 5.20
N GLU A 458 22.62 -5.81 4.33
CA GLU A 458 22.68 -6.96 3.44
C GLU A 458 22.75 -8.28 4.22
N ASP A 459 23.61 -8.37 5.24
CA ASP A 459 23.71 -9.51 6.15
C ASP A 459 22.38 -9.78 6.85
N THR A 460 21.71 -8.73 7.33
CA THR A 460 20.43 -8.85 8.05
C THR A 460 19.34 -9.44 7.16
N VAL A 461 19.20 -8.90 5.95
CA VAL A 461 18.18 -9.35 4.98
C VAL A 461 18.50 -10.75 4.46
N PHE A 462 19.76 -11.01 4.14
CA PHE A 462 20.21 -12.31 3.65
C PHE A 462 19.93 -13.40 4.70
N LEU A 463 20.27 -13.17 5.97
CA LEU A 463 20.04 -14.18 7.01
C LEU A 463 18.55 -14.36 7.38
N HIS A 464 17.69 -13.39 7.09
CA HIS A 464 16.26 -13.51 7.41
C HIS A 464 15.53 -14.55 6.54
N LYS A 465 15.95 -14.76 5.28
CA LYS A 465 15.29 -15.72 4.35
C LYS A 465 16.15 -16.19 3.16
N MET A 466 17.47 -15.99 3.20
CA MET A 466 18.33 -16.05 2.00
C MET A 466 17.80 -15.12 0.88
N ILE A 467 17.13 -14.02 1.26
CA ILE A 467 16.65 -13.02 0.30
C ILE A 467 17.90 -12.37 -0.28
N LEU A 468 18.19 -12.69 -1.54
CA LEU A 468 19.31 -12.11 -2.26
C LEU A 468 18.99 -10.63 -2.56
N LEU A 469 19.99 -9.77 -2.35
CA LEU A 469 19.95 -8.36 -2.69
C LEU A 469 20.78 -8.13 -3.97
N GLY A 470 20.23 -7.40 -4.93
CA GLY A 470 20.90 -7.00 -6.18
C GLY A 470 20.35 -7.68 -7.43
N ASP A 471 21.25 -8.19 -8.29
CA ASP A 471 20.91 -8.70 -9.63
C ASP A 471 20.20 -10.07 -9.59
N LYS A 472 20.15 -10.72 -8.42
CA LYS A 472 19.37 -11.93 -8.15
C LYS A 472 18.15 -11.56 -7.36
N THR A 473 17.02 -11.70 -8.02
CA THR A 473 15.71 -11.25 -7.59
C THR A 473 15.05 -12.18 -6.60
N LEU A 474 13.94 -11.73 -6.00
CA LEU A 474 12.92 -12.68 -5.53
C LEU A 474 12.69 -13.70 -6.66
N PRO A 475 12.58 -15.00 -6.36
CA PRO A 475 12.69 -16.07 -7.36
C PRO A 475 11.87 -15.89 -8.63
N ASP A 476 10.79 -15.10 -8.61
CA ASP A 476 9.94 -14.79 -9.77
C ASP A 476 9.62 -13.30 -9.95
N THR A 477 10.60 -12.39 -9.86
CA THR A 477 10.38 -11.15 -10.63
C THR A 477 10.25 -11.51 -12.10
N VAL A 478 9.10 -11.19 -12.68
CA VAL A 478 8.91 -11.17 -14.12
C VAL A 478 10.03 -10.32 -14.72
N GLN A 479 10.99 -10.96 -15.39
CA GLN A 479 11.94 -10.23 -16.21
C GLN A 479 11.16 -9.71 -17.42
N PRO A 480 11.17 -8.40 -17.72
CA PRO A 480 10.50 -7.84 -18.88
C PRO A 480 11.28 -8.25 -20.14
N ARG A 481 11.10 -9.49 -20.59
CA ARG A 481 11.66 -10.00 -21.85
C ARG A 481 10.57 -10.33 -22.88
N LYS A 482 9.28 -10.33 -22.50
CA LYS A 482 8.13 -10.56 -23.38
C LYS A 482 6.92 -9.73 -22.94
N GLU A 483 6.03 -9.43 -23.88
CA GLU A 483 4.72 -8.83 -23.63
C GLU A 483 3.92 -9.68 -22.64
N TRP A 484 3.32 -9.03 -21.63
CA TRP A 484 2.51 -9.72 -20.63
C TRP A 484 1.12 -10.01 -21.22
N SER A 485 0.68 -11.26 -21.21
CA SER A 485 -0.74 -11.62 -21.39
C SER A 485 -1.26 -12.33 -20.13
N LEU A 486 -2.47 -11.98 -19.70
CA LEU A 486 -3.09 -12.52 -18.50
C LEU A 486 -3.54 -13.98 -18.76
N LYS A 487 -2.64 -14.97 -18.57
CA LYS A 487 -3.08 -16.35 -18.35
C LYS A 487 -3.56 -16.49 -16.91
N ALA A 488 -4.79 -16.06 -16.66
CA ALA A 488 -5.50 -16.47 -15.45
C ALA A 488 -5.61 -18.01 -15.42
N ALA A 489 -5.49 -18.59 -14.23
CA ALA A 489 -5.91 -19.97 -14.01
C ALA A 489 -7.35 -20.11 -14.51
N LYS A 490 -7.55 -20.95 -15.54
CA LYS A 490 -8.80 -21.24 -16.26
C LYS A 490 -9.92 -21.84 -15.37
N LYS A 491 -9.86 -21.68 -14.04
CA LYS A 491 -10.75 -22.34 -13.06
C LYS A 491 -11.60 -21.42 -12.18
N LEU A 492 -11.49 -20.09 -12.29
CA LEU A 492 -12.36 -19.15 -11.55
C LEU A 492 -13.17 -18.19 -12.44
N THR A 493 -13.05 -18.28 -13.77
CA THR A 493 -13.91 -17.55 -14.70
C THR A 493 -15.19 -18.32 -14.97
N SER A 494 -16.10 -18.30 -14.01
CA SER A 494 -17.53 -18.46 -14.26
C SER A 494 -18.30 -17.51 -13.33
N CYS A 495 -18.07 -16.19 -13.47
CA CYS A 495 -19.08 -15.22 -13.08
C CYS A 495 -20.05 -15.06 -14.25
N ALA A 496 -21.34 -15.26 -13.99
CA ALA A 496 -22.44 -15.03 -14.93
C ALA A 496 -22.62 -13.56 -15.37
N CYS A 497 -21.71 -12.66 -14.97
CA CYS A 497 -21.81 -11.22 -15.13
C CYS A 497 -20.97 -10.64 -16.29
N CYS A 498 -20.19 -11.47 -17.00
CA CYS A 498 -19.25 -11.01 -18.05
C CYS A 498 -19.66 -11.38 -19.49
N PHE A 499 -20.93 -11.74 -19.74
CA PHE A 499 -21.48 -11.85 -21.09
C PHE A 499 -22.36 -10.64 -21.40
N PRO A 500 -21.91 -9.78 -22.33
CA PRO A 500 -22.72 -9.42 -23.47
C PRO A 500 -22.06 -9.95 -24.75
N GLY A 501 -22.86 -10.47 -25.70
CA GLY A 501 -22.49 -11.24 -26.89
C GLY A 501 -21.39 -10.63 -27.79
N GLU A 502 -20.86 -11.34 -28.77
CA GLU A 502 -21.50 -12.30 -29.68
C GLU A 502 -20.58 -13.50 -29.97
N ASP A 503 -21.21 -14.61 -30.35
CA ASP A 503 -20.59 -15.82 -30.88
C ASP A 503 -19.88 -15.52 -32.21
N GLU A 504 -18.62 -15.93 -32.34
CA GLU A 504 -18.08 -16.39 -33.62
C GLU A 504 -17.35 -17.70 -33.37
N GLU A 505 -17.99 -18.76 -33.87
CA GLU A 505 -17.43 -20.08 -34.10
C GLU A 505 -16.15 -19.97 -34.94
N GLU A 506 -15.17 -20.85 -34.73
CA GLU A 506 -14.61 -21.68 -35.81
C GLU A 506 -13.54 -22.66 -35.29
N GLU A 507 -13.93 -23.93 -35.44
CA GLU A 507 -13.16 -25.05 -35.98
C GLU A 507 -12.06 -25.72 -35.15
N ASN A 508 -12.50 -26.83 -34.52
CA ASN A 508 -11.73 -28.05 -34.39
C ASN A 508 -11.41 -28.62 -35.79
N GLU A 509 -10.14 -28.92 -36.03
CA GLU A 509 -9.78 -30.03 -36.92
C GLU A 509 -8.93 -31.04 -36.14
N ASP A 510 -9.56 -32.19 -35.91
CA ASP A 510 -8.91 -33.45 -35.56
C ASP A 510 -8.16 -33.98 -36.78
N GLU A 511 -6.90 -34.41 -36.60
CA GLU A 511 -6.39 -35.56 -37.34
C GLU A 511 -5.85 -36.61 -36.35
N THR A 512 -6.58 -37.72 -36.33
CA THR A 512 -6.23 -38.98 -35.70
C THR A 512 -5.31 -39.77 -36.62
N GLN A 513 -4.28 -40.45 -36.07
CA GLN A 513 -3.98 -41.83 -36.48
C GLN A 513 -3.01 -42.58 -35.54
N GLU A 514 -3.54 -43.73 -35.11
CA GLU A 514 -2.92 -45.05 -34.92
C GLU A 514 -1.99 -45.41 -33.74
N VAL A 515 -2.36 -46.55 -33.17
CA VAL A 515 -1.78 -47.29 -32.04
C VAL A 515 -0.94 -48.44 -32.59
N THR A 516 0.28 -48.63 -32.07
CA THR A 516 0.88 -49.97 -31.89
C THR A 516 1.79 -49.99 -30.64
N PRO A 517 1.95 -51.16 -29.96
CA PRO A 517 2.60 -51.25 -28.66
C PRO A 517 4.04 -51.79 -28.70
N ASP A 518 4.78 -51.50 -27.63
CA ASP A 518 6.07 -52.04 -27.16
C ASP A 518 7.35 -51.74 -27.98
N THR A 519 8.33 -51.09 -27.33
CA THR A 519 9.64 -51.67 -26.95
C THR A 519 10.51 -50.58 -26.28
N SER A 520 11.12 -50.92 -25.15
CA SER A 520 12.13 -50.12 -24.45
C SER A 520 13.40 -49.92 -25.27
N THR A 521 13.80 -48.67 -25.56
CA THR A 521 15.22 -48.30 -25.64
C THR A 521 15.41 -46.78 -25.56
N THR A 522 16.36 -46.40 -24.73
CA THR A 522 16.96 -45.08 -24.55
C THR A 522 17.28 -44.39 -25.88
N GLY A 523 16.71 -43.20 -26.10
CA GLY A 523 17.01 -42.35 -27.24
C GLY A 523 16.71 -40.89 -26.92
N SER A 524 17.77 -40.13 -26.67
CA SER A 524 17.76 -38.67 -26.53
C SER A 524 17.17 -38.03 -27.79
N PHE A 525 15.97 -37.45 -27.68
CA PHE A 525 15.45 -36.51 -28.67
C PHE A 525 15.25 -35.16 -28.00
N ALA A 526 16.19 -34.27 -28.29
CA ALA A 526 16.06 -32.84 -28.08
C ALA A 526 14.95 -32.30 -29.00
N SER A 527 13.70 -32.32 -28.51
CA SER A 527 12.67 -31.44 -29.06
C SER A 527 12.80 -30.09 -28.37
N LYS A 528 13.13 -29.04 -29.13
CA LYS A 528 12.97 -27.64 -28.73
C LYS A 528 11.53 -27.44 -28.23
N ARG A 529 11.37 -27.34 -26.91
CA ARG A 529 10.17 -26.81 -26.26
C ARG A 529 10.60 -25.53 -25.57
N ASP A 530 10.27 -24.39 -26.17
CA ASP A 530 10.48 -23.05 -25.58
C ASP A 530 9.43 -22.75 -24.50
N PHE A 531 9.36 -23.62 -23.50
CA PHE A 531 8.56 -23.42 -22.29
C PHE A 531 9.46 -23.69 -21.08
N VAL A 532 9.72 -22.66 -20.29
CA VAL A 532 10.26 -22.81 -18.93
C VAL A 532 9.04 -22.98 -18.01
N ASP A 533 8.71 -24.24 -17.69
CA ASP A 533 7.82 -24.57 -16.58
C ASP A 533 8.57 -24.25 -15.28
N GLY A 534 7.96 -23.45 -14.40
CA GLY A 534 8.51 -23.01 -13.12
C GLY A 534 8.56 -24.13 -12.07
N LYS A 535 8.97 -25.34 -12.46
CA LYS A 535 9.17 -26.46 -11.54
C LYS A 535 10.62 -26.51 -11.10
N THR A 536 10.78 -26.30 -9.80
CA THR A 536 11.90 -26.63 -8.91
C THR A 536 12.85 -27.70 -9.46
N THR A 537 13.77 -27.30 -10.33
CA THR A 537 15.03 -28.00 -10.55
C THR A 537 16.00 -26.96 -11.07
N PHE A 538 17.02 -26.60 -10.30
CA PHE A 538 18.40 -26.63 -10.75
C PHE A 538 19.36 -26.32 -9.59
N ALA A 539 20.51 -26.97 -9.68
CA ALA A 539 21.45 -27.32 -8.63
C ALA A 539 22.14 -26.13 -7.96
N PHE A 540 22.42 -26.26 -6.66
CA PHE A 540 23.36 -25.42 -5.95
C PHE A 540 24.49 -26.28 -5.40
N ASP A 541 25.71 -25.94 -5.83
CA ASP A 541 27.05 -26.29 -5.32
C ASP A 541 27.36 -25.76 -3.91
N PRO A 542 27.11 -26.44 -2.76
CA PRO A 542 27.39 -25.85 -1.45
C PRO A 542 28.88 -25.76 -1.11
N SER A 543 29.78 -26.34 -1.91
CA SER A 543 31.23 -26.33 -1.67
C SER A 543 31.91 -24.98 -1.94
N VAL A 544 31.23 -24.01 -2.58
CA VAL A 544 31.81 -22.70 -2.92
C VAL A 544 31.80 -21.72 -1.73
N PHE A 545 31.14 -22.06 -0.61
CA PHE A 545 31.01 -21.20 0.58
C PHE A 545 31.77 -21.72 1.81
N THR A 546 32.80 -22.55 1.64
CA THR A 546 33.66 -22.94 2.77
C THR A 546 34.60 -21.80 3.15
N GLY A 547 34.13 -20.91 4.02
CA GLY A 547 34.91 -19.82 4.59
C GLY A 547 34.36 -19.20 5.86
N ILE A 548 33.33 -19.78 6.49
CA ILE A 548 32.81 -19.34 7.78
C ILE A 548 32.92 -20.51 8.75
N LYS A 549 33.95 -20.48 9.60
CA LYS A 549 33.98 -21.22 10.86
C LYS A 549 33.40 -20.34 11.96
#